data_AF-A0AAV3ERR8-F1
#
_entry.id   AF-A0AAV3ERR8-F1
#
_cell.length_a   1.000
_cell.length_b   1.000
_cell.length_c   1.000
_cell.angle_alpha   90.00
_cell.angle_beta   90.00
_cell.angle_gamma   90.00
#
_symmetry.space_group_name_H-M   'P 1'
#
loop_
_entity.id
_entity.type
_entity.pdbx_description
1 polymer ?
#
loop_
_entity_poly.entity_id
_entity_poly.type
_entity_poly.pdbx_seq_one_letter_code
_entity_poly.pdbx_strand_id
1 'polypeptide(L)'
;MKKLAIAISTILLSGAAYAGNTADVELFNADDNDVNIFQMSPAVGNDADVLIRNSDDNEVDIYQMGRHNEAVVRVRNGSDDNDLMIEQDGRHNRAVLKARLGSDDNDFAIEQDGRLNLGKIIADDSDNNNGLIDQRGRKNEAYINFDGASDNSNNKIVQRGRRNEGEISVMGGSNNGTLKIRQKGHDNDSKIHVYGGSGNEALTKINGDDNTTYTAFYAGASDNDTTILMKNDSLDNTVYAVVVGGSFNEADVTIDSSNDNFVSVGQWGDSSMAEVTLENGSNDNWIMVNQTNNDMATVTADNSSYNAVVITQL
;
A
#
# COMPACT_ATOMS: atom_id res chain seq x y z
N MET A 1 -28.08 27.62 -14.50
CA MET A 1 -28.31 26.43 -15.35
C MET A 1 -27.09 25.55 -15.13
N LYS A 2 -27.24 24.42 -14.43
CA LYS A 2 -26.15 23.43 -14.32
C LYS A 2 -25.82 22.96 -15.74
N LYS A 3 -24.54 22.97 -16.11
CA LYS A 3 -24.10 22.43 -17.40
C LYS A 3 -23.84 20.96 -17.17
N LEU A 4 -24.41 20.13 -18.04
CA LEU A 4 -24.16 18.70 -17.99
C LEU A 4 -23.12 18.39 -19.06
N ALA A 5 -21.84 18.57 -18.74
CA ALA A 5 -20.72 18.20 -19.62
C ALA A 5 -20.29 16.76 -19.31
N ILE A 6 -21.10 15.79 -19.75
CA ILE A 6 -20.73 14.37 -19.63
C ILE A 6 -19.86 13.97 -20.82
N ALA A 7 -18.60 13.61 -20.55
CA ALA A 7 -17.82 12.73 -21.40
C ALA A 7 -17.88 11.32 -20.82
N ILE A 8 -18.52 10.39 -21.54
CA ILE A 8 -18.40 8.95 -21.29
C ILE A 8 -17.87 8.33 -22.57
N SER A 9 -16.59 7.95 -22.57
CA SER A 9 -16.00 7.19 -23.67
C SER A 9 -15.90 5.72 -23.27
N THR A 10 -16.68 4.85 -23.93
CA THR A 10 -16.66 3.40 -23.72
C THR A 10 -16.19 2.70 -24.98
N ILE A 11 -15.05 2.02 -24.92
CA ILE A 11 -14.48 1.28 -26.06
C ILE A 11 -14.41 -0.21 -25.69
N LEU A 12 -15.32 -0.99 -26.27
CA LEU A 12 -15.49 -2.43 -25.97
C LEU A 12 -15.05 -3.30 -27.15
N LEU A 13 -13.79 -3.73 -27.17
CA LEU A 13 -13.22 -4.52 -28.28
C LEU A 13 -13.20 -6.03 -27.95
N SER A 14 -13.61 -6.85 -28.91
CA SER A 14 -13.56 -8.33 -28.80
C SER A 14 -13.06 -9.00 -30.08
N GLY A 15 -12.25 -10.06 -29.93
CA GLY A 15 -11.37 -10.56 -31.00
C GLY A 15 -11.85 -11.78 -31.80
N ALA A 16 -12.76 -12.61 -31.27
CA ALA A 16 -13.17 -13.86 -31.95
C ALA A 16 -14.56 -14.42 -31.55
N ALA A 17 -15.12 -13.98 -30.42
CA ALA A 17 -16.46 -14.27 -29.96
C ALA A 17 -16.95 -13.06 -29.15
N TYR A 18 -18.28 -12.93 -28.96
CA TYR A 18 -18.84 -11.89 -28.09
C TYR A 18 -18.30 -12.07 -26.67
N ALA A 19 -17.29 -11.28 -26.31
CA ALA A 19 -16.57 -11.48 -25.05
C ALA A 19 -17.46 -11.15 -23.84
N GLY A 20 -18.41 -10.23 -24.01
CA GLY A 20 -19.29 -9.76 -22.93
C GLY A 20 -18.56 -8.84 -21.96
N ASN A 21 -17.86 -7.83 -22.49
CA ASN A 21 -17.39 -6.71 -21.66
C ASN A 21 -18.61 -5.95 -21.10
N THR A 22 -18.54 -5.55 -19.84
CA THR A 22 -19.57 -4.78 -19.14
C THR A 22 -18.97 -3.53 -18.53
N ALA A 23 -19.67 -2.41 -18.70
CA ALA A 23 -19.37 -1.14 -18.08
C ALA A 23 -20.70 -0.55 -17.57
N ASP A 24 -20.83 -0.38 -16.27
CA ASP A 24 -21.94 0.29 -15.61
C ASP A 24 -21.45 1.63 -15.03
N VAL A 25 -22.20 2.69 -15.27
CA VAL A 25 -21.82 4.06 -14.90
C VAL A 25 -23.06 4.79 -14.39
N GLU A 26 -23.15 4.95 -13.08
CA GLU A 26 -24.22 5.69 -12.41
C GLU A 26 -23.72 7.07 -11.95
N LEU A 27 -24.29 8.15 -12.49
CA LEU A 27 -24.05 9.53 -12.05
C LEU A 27 -25.33 10.07 -11.39
N PHE A 28 -25.26 10.49 -10.12
CA PHE A 28 -26.40 11.06 -9.39
C PHE A 28 -26.04 12.37 -8.70
N ASN A 29 -26.59 13.49 -9.19
CA ASN A 29 -26.23 14.84 -8.70
C ASN A 29 -24.69 14.98 -8.66
N ALA A 30 -24.09 14.80 -9.83
CA ALA A 30 -22.66 14.75 -10.07
C ALA A 30 -22.43 15.53 -11.38
N ASP A 31 -22.08 16.81 -11.24
CA ASP A 31 -21.85 17.73 -12.35
C ASP A 31 -20.37 17.68 -12.79
N ASP A 32 -20.10 17.97 -14.06
CA ASP A 32 -18.75 18.16 -14.63
C ASP A 32 -17.68 17.05 -14.36
N ASN A 33 -18.10 15.80 -14.10
CA ASN A 33 -17.21 14.63 -13.98
C ASN A 33 -16.88 13.98 -15.36
N ASP A 34 -15.65 13.48 -15.54
CA ASP A 34 -15.19 12.71 -16.72
C ASP A 34 -15.00 11.22 -16.38
N VAL A 35 -15.45 10.31 -17.25
CA VAL A 35 -15.37 8.86 -17.05
C VAL A 35 -15.01 8.15 -18.35
N ASN A 36 -13.77 7.66 -18.45
CA ASN A 36 -13.28 6.92 -19.61
C ASN A 36 -13.04 5.45 -19.27
N ILE A 37 -13.61 4.57 -20.10
CA ILE A 37 -13.55 3.11 -19.88
C ILE A 37 -13.15 2.41 -21.19
N PHE A 38 -11.94 1.87 -21.22
CA PHE A 38 -11.44 1.05 -22.30
C PHE A 38 -11.34 -0.42 -21.87
N GLN A 39 -12.02 -1.32 -22.59
CA GLN A 39 -12.00 -2.75 -22.31
C GLN A 39 -11.71 -3.54 -23.60
N MET A 40 -10.62 -4.32 -23.59
CA MET A 40 -10.24 -5.18 -24.71
C MET A 40 -10.09 -6.64 -24.26
N SER A 41 -10.94 -7.52 -24.78
CA SER A 41 -11.02 -8.91 -24.34
C SER A 41 -11.05 -9.93 -25.50
N PRO A 42 -10.11 -10.90 -25.56
CA PRO A 42 -10.07 -11.85 -26.66
C PRO A 42 -11.10 -12.98 -26.54
N ALA A 43 -11.73 -13.21 -25.37
CA ALA A 43 -12.64 -14.35 -25.18
C ALA A 43 -13.72 -14.22 -24.08
N VAL A 44 -13.35 -13.73 -22.89
CA VAL A 44 -14.27 -13.50 -21.76
C VAL A 44 -14.05 -12.06 -21.32
N GLY A 45 -15.11 -11.30 -21.17
CA GLY A 45 -15.07 -9.86 -21.01
C GLY A 45 -14.52 -9.40 -19.66
N ASN A 46 -14.21 -8.12 -19.59
CA ASN A 46 -13.87 -7.42 -18.35
C ASN A 46 -15.13 -6.67 -17.85
N ASP A 47 -15.12 -6.31 -16.57
CA ASP A 47 -16.23 -5.66 -15.88
C ASP A 47 -15.73 -4.36 -15.21
N ALA A 48 -16.48 -3.28 -15.38
CA ALA A 48 -16.21 -1.96 -14.83
C ALA A 48 -17.49 -1.37 -14.23
N ASP A 49 -17.44 -0.92 -12.98
CA ASP A 49 -18.60 -0.48 -12.20
C ASP A 49 -18.29 0.84 -11.48
N VAL A 50 -18.77 1.95 -12.07
CA VAL A 50 -18.53 3.33 -11.63
C VAL A 50 -19.80 3.92 -11.04
N LEU A 51 -19.72 4.52 -9.85
CA LEU A 51 -20.82 5.30 -9.27
C LEU A 51 -20.30 6.55 -8.58
N ILE A 52 -20.67 7.70 -9.14
CA ILE A 52 -20.40 9.04 -8.61
C ILE A 52 -21.71 9.63 -8.09
N ARG A 53 -21.75 10.07 -6.83
CA ARG A 53 -22.99 10.50 -6.19
C ARG A 53 -22.82 11.67 -5.21
N ASN A 54 -23.51 12.77 -5.52
CA ASN A 54 -23.37 14.05 -4.80
C ASN A 54 -21.89 14.44 -4.78
N SER A 55 -21.25 14.42 -5.94
CA SER A 55 -19.79 14.53 -6.11
C SER A 55 -19.49 15.11 -7.48
N ASP A 56 -18.80 16.23 -7.54
CA ASP A 56 -18.59 17.05 -8.75
C ASP A 56 -17.09 17.02 -9.17
N ASP A 57 -16.79 17.35 -10.44
CA ASP A 57 -15.42 17.56 -10.96
C ASP A 57 -14.38 16.39 -10.82
N ASN A 58 -14.80 15.12 -10.69
CA ASN A 58 -13.88 13.96 -10.62
C ASN A 58 -13.51 13.38 -12.00
N GLU A 59 -12.29 12.85 -12.12
CA GLU A 59 -11.76 12.15 -13.31
C GLU A 59 -11.60 10.65 -13.00
N VAL A 60 -12.17 9.78 -13.85
CA VAL A 60 -12.14 8.31 -13.67
C VAL A 60 -11.69 7.60 -14.95
N ASP A 61 -10.48 7.04 -14.91
CA ASP A 61 -9.86 6.33 -16.02
C ASP A 61 -9.73 4.82 -15.74
N ILE A 62 -10.40 3.99 -16.55
CA ILE A 62 -10.37 2.52 -16.42
C ILE A 62 -9.87 1.89 -17.73
N TYR A 63 -8.72 1.22 -17.66
CA TYR A 63 -8.11 0.50 -18.77
C TYR A 63 -7.94 -0.98 -18.45
N GLN A 64 -8.71 -1.86 -19.11
CA GLN A 64 -8.70 -3.30 -18.85
C GLN A 64 -8.39 -4.11 -20.12
N MET A 65 -7.21 -4.74 -20.15
CA MET A 65 -6.80 -5.69 -21.18
C MET A 65 -6.84 -7.13 -20.65
N GLY A 66 -7.33 -8.05 -21.47
CA GLY A 66 -7.28 -9.48 -21.16
C GLY A 66 -8.66 -10.05 -20.83
N ARG A 67 -8.84 -10.69 -19.68
CA ARG A 67 -10.04 -11.52 -19.43
C ARG A 67 -10.54 -11.47 -18.00
N HIS A 68 -11.83 -11.13 -17.82
CA HIS A 68 -12.50 -11.15 -16.52
C HIS A 68 -11.75 -10.31 -15.47
N ASN A 69 -11.16 -9.19 -15.87
CA ASN A 69 -10.69 -8.19 -14.91
C ASN A 69 -11.91 -7.41 -14.38
N GLU A 70 -11.88 -7.02 -13.11
CA GLU A 70 -12.96 -6.32 -12.40
C GLU A 70 -12.42 -4.98 -11.87
N ALA A 71 -13.06 -3.87 -12.22
CA ALA A 71 -12.72 -2.52 -11.77
C ALA A 71 -13.95 -1.88 -11.11
N VAL A 72 -13.81 -1.35 -9.90
CA VAL A 72 -14.90 -0.70 -9.17
C VAL A 72 -14.45 0.66 -8.66
N VAL A 73 -15.12 1.73 -9.07
CA VAL A 73 -14.81 3.11 -8.66
C VAL A 73 -16.04 3.75 -8.02
N ARG A 74 -15.92 4.20 -6.76
CA ARG A 74 -17.04 4.79 -5.99
C ARG A 74 -16.64 6.14 -5.40
N VAL A 75 -17.23 7.22 -5.91
CA VAL A 75 -17.01 8.59 -5.41
C VAL A 75 -18.31 9.13 -4.82
N ARG A 76 -18.36 9.50 -3.53
CA ARG A 76 -19.64 9.78 -2.87
C ARG A 76 -19.59 10.76 -1.70
N ASN A 77 -20.67 11.53 -1.59
CA ASN A 77 -21.03 12.36 -0.43
C ASN A 77 -20.16 13.63 -0.28
N GLY A 78 -20.05 14.40 -1.35
CA GLY A 78 -19.27 15.64 -1.41
C GLY A 78 -17.79 15.37 -1.52
N SER A 79 -17.41 14.30 -2.23
CA SER A 79 -16.02 14.00 -2.58
C SER A 79 -15.79 14.47 -4.01
N ASP A 80 -15.04 15.55 -4.16
CA ASP A 80 -14.91 16.34 -5.38
C ASP A 80 -13.43 16.39 -5.84
N ASP A 81 -13.15 16.77 -7.08
CA ASP A 81 -11.78 16.96 -7.62
C ASP A 81 -10.82 15.74 -7.49
N ASN A 82 -11.32 14.49 -7.47
CA ASN A 82 -10.48 13.28 -7.36
C ASN A 82 -10.08 12.70 -8.74
N ASP A 83 -8.82 12.26 -8.89
CA ASP A 83 -8.28 11.50 -10.04
C ASP A 83 -8.12 10.01 -9.66
N LEU A 84 -8.79 9.13 -10.41
CA LEU A 84 -8.99 7.72 -10.03
C LEU A 84 -8.71 6.77 -11.21
N MET A 85 -7.47 6.28 -11.29
CA MET A 85 -6.97 5.43 -12.38
C MET A 85 -6.91 3.93 -12.03
N ILE A 86 -7.43 3.07 -12.91
CA ILE A 86 -7.29 1.61 -12.84
C ILE A 86 -6.73 1.08 -14.16
N GLU A 87 -5.52 0.50 -14.14
CA GLU A 87 -4.96 -0.28 -15.25
C GLU A 87 -4.84 -1.77 -14.89
N GLN A 88 -5.42 -2.64 -15.71
CA GLN A 88 -5.39 -4.09 -15.50
C GLN A 88 -5.09 -4.85 -16.79
N ASP A 89 -3.89 -5.44 -16.91
CA ASP A 89 -3.55 -6.41 -17.94
C ASP A 89 -3.52 -7.84 -17.38
N GLY A 90 -4.16 -8.76 -18.09
CA GLY A 90 -4.07 -10.20 -17.81
C GLY A 90 -5.42 -10.86 -17.52
N ARG A 91 -5.60 -11.42 -16.32
CA ARG A 91 -6.79 -12.26 -16.04
C ARG A 91 -7.25 -12.33 -14.59
N HIS A 92 -8.54 -12.08 -14.34
CA HIS A 92 -9.13 -12.09 -12.99
C HIS A 92 -8.44 -11.13 -12.02
N ASN A 93 -7.84 -10.05 -12.52
CA ASN A 93 -7.34 -8.98 -11.66
C ASN A 93 -8.53 -8.17 -11.14
N ARG A 94 -8.43 -7.65 -9.92
CA ARG A 94 -9.50 -6.91 -9.24
C ARG A 94 -8.94 -5.64 -8.61
N ALA A 95 -9.51 -4.50 -8.97
CA ALA A 95 -9.10 -3.18 -8.51
C ALA A 95 -10.31 -2.42 -7.97
N VAL A 96 -10.15 -1.74 -6.84
CA VAL A 96 -11.22 -1.00 -6.18
C VAL A 96 -10.69 0.35 -5.68
N LEU A 97 -11.24 1.45 -6.22
CA LEU A 97 -10.97 2.81 -5.77
C LEU A 97 -12.21 3.42 -5.11
N LYS A 98 -12.02 4.13 -3.99
CA LYS A 98 -13.11 4.89 -3.35
C LYS A 98 -12.60 6.19 -2.73
N ALA A 99 -13.31 7.28 -3.00
CA ALA A 99 -13.26 8.53 -2.26
C ALA A 99 -14.65 8.79 -1.67
N ARG A 100 -14.75 9.05 -0.37
CA ARG A 100 -16.04 9.19 0.32
C ARG A 100 -15.99 10.21 1.45
N LEU A 101 -17.17 10.72 1.79
CA LEU A 101 -17.43 11.50 3.01
C LEU A 101 -16.70 12.87 3.05
N GLY A 102 -16.51 13.53 1.91
CA GLY A 102 -15.77 14.79 1.88
C GLY A 102 -14.31 14.65 1.47
N SER A 103 -13.87 13.45 1.04
CA SER A 103 -12.53 13.24 0.47
C SER A 103 -12.35 13.95 -0.87
N ASP A 104 -11.55 15.01 -0.86
CA ASP A 104 -11.31 15.88 -2.03
C ASP A 104 -9.83 15.85 -2.49
N ASP A 105 -9.53 16.27 -3.73
CA ASP A 105 -8.16 16.40 -4.28
C ASP A 105 -7.28 15.11 -4.22
N ASN A 106 -7.85 13.90 -4.25
CA ASN A 106 -7.05 12.67 -4.15
C ASN A 106 -6.63 12.09 -5.51
N ASP A 107 -5.40 11.59 -5.60
CA ASP A 107 -4.79 10.92 -6.76
C ASP A 107 -4.56 9.43 -6.43
N PHE A 108 -5.40 8.54 -6.95
CA PHE A 108 -5.30 7.10 -6.68
C PHE A 108 -5.18 6.27 -7.96
N ALA A 109 -4.10 5.47 -8.00
CA ALA A 109 -3.80 4.59 -9.12
C ALA A 109 -3.60 3.12 -8.70
N ILE A 110 -4.20 2.18 -9.46
CA ILE A 110 -3.98 0.74 -9.33
C ILE A 110 -3.55 0.16 -10.68
N GLU A 111 -2.28 -0.27 -10.77
CA GLU A 111 -1.69 -1.01 -11.89
C GLU A 111 -1.60 -2.51 -11.56
N GLN A 112 -2.17 -3.37 -12.41
CA GLN A 112 -2.15 -4.84 -12.21
C GLN A 112 -1.78 -5.60 -13.49
N ASP A 113 -0.57 -6.17 -13.53
CA ASP A 113 -0.10 -7.11 -14.55
C ASP A 113 -0.17 -8.55 -14.01
N GLY A 114 -0.93 -9.40 -14.68
CA GLY A 114 -0.85 -10.85 -14.51
C GLY A 114 -2.17 -11.52 -14.16
N ARG A 115 -2.29 -12.12 -12.97
CA ARG A 115 -3.44 -12.99 -12.66
C ARG A 115 -3.87 -13.06 -11.22
N LEU A 116 -5.16 -12.82 -10.97
CA LEU A 116 -5.79 -12.90 -9.63
C LEU A 116 -5.20 -11.91 -8.64
N ASN A 117 -4.63 -10.80 -9.10
CA ASN A 117 -4.15 -9.74 -8.21
C ASN A 117 -5.34 -8.94 -7.66
N LEU A 118 -5.26 -8.51 -6.41
CA LEU A 118 -6.25 -7.70 -5.72
C LEU A 118 -5.59 -6.40 -5.23
N GLY A 119 -6.06 -5.26 -5.71
CA GLY A 119 -5.61 -3.93 -5.31
C GLY A 119 -6.81 -3.13 -4.83
N LYS A 120 -6.65 -2.36 -3.76
CA LYS A 120 -7.73 -1.54 -3.21
C LYS A 120 -7.17 -0.29 -2.55
N ILE A 121 -7.73 0.87 -2.88
CA ILE A 121 -7.43 2.15 -2.22
C ILE A 121 -8.76 2.75 -1.75
N ILE A 122 -8.79 3.25 -0.52
CA ILE A 122 -9.93 3.96 0.05
C ILE A 122 -9.44 5.23 0.74
N ALA A 123 -10.14 6.33 0.48
CA ALA A 123 -10.18 7.52 1.33
C ALA A 123 -11.60 7.74 1.87
N ASP A 124 -11.68 7.97 3.18
CA ASP A 124 -12.87 8.38 3.92
C ASP A 124 -12.51 9.65 4.74
N ASP A 125 -13.19 10.79 4.51
CA ASP A 125 -12.95 12.06 5.25
C ASP A 125 -11.46 12.46 5.21
N SER A 126 -10.89 12.54 4.01
CA SER A 126 -9.44 12.46 3.75
C SER A 126 -9.07 13.10 2.40
N ASP A 127 -8.21 14.12 2.41
CA ASP A 127 -7.99 15.01 1.25
C ASP A 127 -6.54 15.06 0.77
N ASN A 128 -6.29 15.46 -0.48
CA ASN A 128 -4.92 15.73 -0.96
C ASN A 128 -3.95 14.52 -0.76
N ASN A 129 -4.45 13.28 -0.90
CA ASN A 129 -3.64 12.07 -0.75
C ASN A 129 -3.25 11.45 -2.10
N ASN A 130 -2.03 10.94 -2.19
CA ASN A 130 -1.58 10.11 -3.31
C ASN A 130 -1.42 8.64 -2.86
N GLY A 131 -2.02 7.71 -3.61
CA GLY A 131 -1.97 6.28 -3.35
C GLY A 131 -1.74 5.46 -4.62
N LEU A 132 -0.72 4.61 -4.63
CA LEU A 132 -0.36 3.80 -5.79
C LEU A 132 -0.06 2.33 -5.47
N ILE A 133 -0.71 1.43 -6.19
CA ILE A 133 -0.49 -0.03 -6.13
C ILE A 133 0.02 -0.52 -7.50
N ASP A 134 1.25 -1.08 -7.58
CA ASP A 134 1.82 -1.78 -8.76
C ASP A 134 1.98 -3.28 -8.43
N GLN A 135 1.13 -4.13 -9.02
CA GLN A 135 1.14 -5.58 -8.77
C GLN A 135 1.47 -6.37 -10.04
N ARG A 136 2.59 -7.08 -10.03
CA ARG A 136 3.03 -7.94 -11.13
C ARG A 136 3.15 -9.40 -10.72
N GLY A 137 2.47 -10.29 -11.43
CA GLY A 137 2.52 -11.73 -11.21
C GLY A 137 1.17 -12.33 -10.82
N ARG A 138 1.07 -13.01 -9.67
CA ARG A 138 -0.08 -13.87 -9.39
C ARG A 138 -0.56 -13.90 -7.94
N LYS A 139 -1.82 -13.54 -7.71
CA LYS A 139 -2.43 -13.52 -6.35
C LYS A 139 -1.69 -12.59 -5.38
N ASN A 140 -1.17 -11.46 -5.86
CA ASN A 140 -0.69 -10.44 -4.93
C ASN A 140 -1.92 -9.67 -4.41
N GLU A 141 -1.91 -9.29 -3.13
CA GLU A 141 -3.00 -8.57 -2.46
C GLU A 141 -2.44 -7.30 -1.82
N ALA A 142 -3.05 -6.15 -2.09
CA ALA A 142 -2.56 -4.84 -1.65
C ALA A 142 -3.72 -3.92 -1.22
N TYR A 143 -3.54 -3.25 -0.07
CA TYR A 143 -4.50 -2.30 0.47
C TYR A 143 -3.83 -1.00 0.92
N ILE A 144 -4.38 0.14 0.48
CA ILE A 144 -4.06 1.47 1.01
C ILE A 144 -5.34 2.08 1.58
N ASN A 145 -5.27 2.65 2.79
CA ASN A 145 -6.41 3.23 3.49
C ASN A 145 -6.07 4.58 4.12
N PHE A 146 -6.86 5.60 3.80
CA PHE A 146 -6.89 6.90 4.44
C PHE A 146 -8.23 7.06 5.18
N ASP A 147 -8.18 7.37 6.46
CA ASP A 147 -9.35 7.54 7.35
C ASP A 147 -9.08 8.75 8.26
N GLY A 148 -9.74 9.88 8.02
CA GLY A 148 -9.44 11.15 8.69
C GLY A 148 -8.04 11.70 8.39
N ALA A 149 -7.48 11.45 7.19
CA ALA A 149 -6.06 11.64 6.88
C ALA A 149 -5.85 12.44 5.59
N SER A 150 -5.13 13.57 5.66
CA SER A 150 -4.96 14.50 4.51
C SER A 150 -3.50 14.88 4.23
N ASP A 151 -3.17 15.38 3.04
CA ASP A 151 -1.82 15.79 2.63
C ASP A 151 -0.78 14.62 2.60
N ASN A 152 -1.20 13.37 2.39
CA ASN A 152 -0.29 12.22 2.37
C ASN A 152 0.23 11.94 0.95
N SER A 153 1.37 12.55 0.60
CA SER A 153 1.80 12.72 -0.80
C SER A 153 2.44 11.53 -1.53
N ASN A 154 2.77 10.42 -0.86
CA ASN A 154 3.51 9.30 -1.49
C ASN A 154 3.31 7.96 -0.75
N ASN A 155 2.16 7.31 -0.98
CA ASN A 155 1.83 6.01 -0.38
C ASN A 155 1.86 4.92 -1.46
N LYS A 156 2.83 4.00 -1.40
CA LYS A 156 3.09 3.08 -2.53
C LYS A 156 3.34 1.63 -2.14
N ILE A 157 2.57 0.72 -2.72
CA ILE A 157 2.77 -0.73 -2.63
C ILE A 157 3.22 -1.27 -3.99
N VAL A 158 4.34 -1.99 -4.03
CA VAL A 158 4.87 -2.64 -5.25
C VAL A 158 5.13 -4.12 -4.98
N GLN A 159 4.43 -5.01 -5.67
CA GLN A 159 4.51 -6.45 -5.46
C GLN A 159 4.91 -7.19 -6.73
N ARG A 160 5.95 -8.02 -6.66
CA ARG A 160 6.44 -8.81 -7.82
C ARG A 160 6.61 -10.27 -7.46
N GLY A 161 5.80 -11.14 -8.06
CA GLY A 161 5.88 -12.59 -7.83
C GLY A 161 4.52 -13.18 -7.52
N ARG A 162 4.33 -13.78 -6.34
CA ARG A 162 3.13 -14.54 -6.03
C ARG A 162 2.73 -14.44 -4.55
N ARG A 163 1.44 -14.22 -4.25
CA ARG A 163 0.92 -14.23 -2.86
C ARG A 163 1.64 -13.27 -1.91
N ASN A 164 2.16 -12.16 -2.42
CA ASN A 164 2.63 -11.11 -1.54
C ASN A 164 1.40 -10.33 -1.02
N GLU A 165 1.31 -10.08 0.28
CA GLU A 165 0.28 -9.27 0.95
C GLU A 165 0.89 -7.96 1.45
N GLY A 166 0.25 -6.82 1.18
CA GLY A 166 0.79 -5.49 1.51
C GLY A 166 -0.30 -4.56 2.02
N GLU A 167 -0.07 -3.89 3.15
CA GLU A 167 -1.04 -2.99 3.77
C GLU A 167 -0.39 -1.67 4.19
N ILE A 168 -0.94 -0.54 3.76
CA ILE A 168 -0.65 0.79 4.29
C ILE A 168 -1.95 1.37 4.84
N SER A 169 -1.99 1.72 6.12
CA SER A 169 -3.15 2.37 6.74
C SER A 169 -2.73 3.63 7.49
N VAL A 170 -3.32 4.76 7.10
CA VAL A 170 -3.13 6.07 7.74
C VAL A 170 -4.46 6.47 8.39
N MET A 171 -4.43 6.68 9.70
CA MET A 171 -5.61 7.04 10.51
C MET A 171 -5.35 8.35 11.25
N GLY A 172 -6.17 9.38 11.00
CA GLY A 172 -6.06 10.69 11.68
C GLY A 172 -4.76 11.45 11.39
N GLY A 173 -4.05 11.12 10.30
CA GLY A 173 -2.68 11.55 10.05
C GLY A 173 -2.54 12.45 8.85
N SER A 174 -1.84 13.59 9.03
CA SER A 174 -1.57 14.52 7.94
C SER A 174 -0.08 14.74 7.67
N ASN A 175 0.25 15.19 6.46
CA ASN A 175 1.61 15.56 6.07
C ASN A 175 2.66 14.43 6.29
N ASN A 176 2.29 13.17 6.05
CA ASN A 176 3.24 12.05 6.05
C ASN A 176 4.06 12.03 4.75
N GLY A 177 5.36 11.70 4.86
CA GLY A 177 6.34 11.83 3.78
C GLY A 177 6.21 10.73 2.72
N THR A 178 6.85 9.59 2.97
CA THR A 178 6.77 8.39 2.10
C THR A 178 6.40 7.18 2.92
N LEU A 179 5.31 6.49 2.57
CA LEU A 179 5.00 5.16 3.10
C LEU A 179 5.10 4.14 1.96
N LYS A 180 6.00 3.16 2.08
CA LYS A 180 6.33 2.29 0.94
C LYS A 180 6.65 0.85 1.29
N ILE A 181 5.94 -0.05 0.61
CA ILE A 181 6.17 -1.49 0.63
C ILE A 181 6.65 -1.94 -0.76
N ARG A 182 7.75 -2.69 -0.83
CA ARG A 182 8.21 -3.34 -2.06
C ARG A 182 8.62 -4.79 -1.84
N GLN A 183 7.74 -5.72 -2.19
CA GLN A 183 7.96 -7.16 -2.05
C GLN A 183 8.32 -7.81 -3.39
N LYS A 184 9.33 -8.69 -3.38
CA LYS A 184 9.67 -9.57 -4.50
C LYS A 184 9.86 -11.00 -3.97
N GLY A 185 9.15 -11.94 -4.58
CA GLY A 185 9.23 -13.37 -4.24
C GLY A 185 7.85 -13.97 -4.02
N HIS A 186 7.76 -14.88 -3.06
CA HIS A 186 6.58 -15.67 -2.76
C HIS A 186 6.11 -15.47 -1.32
N ASP A 187 4.80 -15.35 -1.15
CA ASP A 187 4.14 -15.57 0.14
C ASP A 187 4.64 -14.62 1.28
N ASN A 188 5.14 -13.42 0.94
CA ASN A 188 5.58 -12.38 1.91
C ASN A 188 4.42 -11.49 2.40
N ASP A 189 4.42 -11.09 3.67
CA ASP A 189 3.44 -10.18 4.29
C ASP A 189 4.12 -8.91 4.86
N SER A 190 3.59 -7.73 4.54
CA SER A 190 4.15 -6.44 4.99
C SER A 190 3.06 -5.43 5.34
N LYS A 191 3.13 -4.83 6.53
CA LYS A 191 2.11 -3.87 7.02
C LYS A 191 2.76 -2.62 7.62
N ILE A 192 2.24 -1.45 7.23
CA ILE A 192 2.62 -0.13 7.75
C ILE A 192 1.34 0.53 8.29
N HIS A 193 1.29 0.78 9.60
CA HIS A 193 0.17 1.46 10.26
C HIS A 193 0.62 2.80 10.86
N VAL A 194 -0.14 3.87 10.60
CA VAL A 194 0.17 5.24 11.06
C VAL A 194 -1.04 5.83 11.79
N TYR A 195 -0.84 6.24 13.04
CA TYR A 195 -1.86 6.85 13.90
C TYR A 195 -1.43 8.28 14.33
N GLY A 196 -1.63 9.27 13.45
CA GLY A 196 -1.18 10.66 13.57
C GLY A 196 -0.30 11.12 12.38
N GLY A 197 0.23 12.35 12.41
CA GLY A 197 1.16 12.81 11.36
C GLY A 197 1.67 14.26 11.49
N SER A 198 3.00 14.39 11.47
CA SER A 198 3.76 14.88 10.33
C SER A 198 5.01 14.00 10.12
N GLY A 199 5.61 14.05 8.93
CA GLY A 199 7.03 13.68 8.73
C GLY A 199 7.43 12.21 8.91
N ASN A 200 6.49 11.26 9.02
CA ASN A 200 6.84 9.85 9.13
C ASN A 200 7.27 9.28 7.77
N GLU A 201 8.41 8.60 7.71
CA GLU A 201 8.91 7.92 6.51
C GLU A 201 9.15 6.41 6.80
N ALA A 202 8.55 5.53 6.00
CA ALA A 202 8.59 4.08 6.23
C ALA A 202 8.85 3.30 4.95
N LEU A 203 9.97 2.57 4.89
CA LEU A 203 10.42 1.85 3.70
C LEU A 203 10.68 0.36 3.99
N THR A 204 9.74 -0.51 3.62
CA THR A 204 9.91 -1.97 3.69
C THR A 204 10.23 -2.55 2.30
N LYS A 205 11.28 -3.38 2.21
CA LYS A 205 11.80 -3.88 0.92
C LYS A 205 12.31 -5.32 1.03
N ILE A 206 11.56 -6.28 0.47
CA ILE A 206 11.85 -7.73 0.57
C ILE A 206 12.24 -8.32 -0.80
N ASN A 207 13.24 -9.19 -0.82
CA ASN A 207 13.60 -10.10 -1.90
C ASN A 207 13.91 -11.48 -1.30
N GLY A 208 12.88 -12.31 -1.23
CA GLY A 208 12.89 -13.61 -0.56
C GLY A 208 11.47 -14.18 -0.49
N ASP A 209 11.32 -15.31 0.18
CA ASP A 209 10.05 -16.02 0.30
C ASP A 209 9.63 -16.12 1.78
N ASP A 210 8.31 -16.15 2.03
CA ASP A 210 7.70 -16.40 3.35
C ASP A 210 8.13 -15.41 4.49
N ASN A 211 8.54 -14.18 4.16
CA ASN A 211 8.96 -13.19 5.17
C ASN A 211 7.79 -12.29 5.65
N THR A 212 7.78 -11.96 6.94
CA THR A 212 6.76 -11.12 7.61
C THR A 212 7.37 -9.85 8.21
N THR A 213 6.77 -8.69 7.94
CA THR A 213 7.22 -7.39 8.49
C THR A 213 6.06 -6.53 8.97
N TYR A 214 6.17 -5.96 10.17
CA TYR A 214 5.18 -5.05 10.74
C TYR A 214 5.85 -3.75 11.23
N THR A 215 5.37 -2.62 10.71
CA THR A 215 5.73 -1.26 11.11
C THR A 215 4.51 -0.57 11.70
N ALA A 216 4.66 0.10 12.85
CA ALA A 216 3.61 0.96 13.38
C ALA A 216 4.13 2.23 14.07
N PHE A 217 3.48 3.35 13.77
CA PHE A 217 3.67 4.64 14.43
C PHE A 217 2.42 5.03 15.24
N TYR A 218 2.59 5.24 16.54
CA TYR A 218 1.49 5.56 17.45
C TYR A 218 1.63 6.96 18.09
N ALA A 219 0.53 7.42 18.72
CA ALA A 219 0.49 8.56 19.64
C ALA A 219 0.71 9.97 19.04
N GLY A 220 0.19 10.25 17.83
CA GLY A 220 0.12 11.63 17.30
C GLY A 220 1.43 12.11 16.69
N ALA A 221 2.05 11.24 15.90
CA ALA A 221 3.46 11.27 15.49
C ALA A 221 3.94 12.54 14.77
N SER A 222 5.12 13.03 15.15
CA SER A 222 5.92 14.06 14.45
C SER A 222 7.35 14.09 15.01
N ASP A 223 8.39 13.57 14.37
CA ASP A 223 8.51 12.91 13.07
C ASP A 223 9.41 11.65 13.24
N ASN A 224 9.16 10.55 12.50
CA ASN A 224 9.75 9.22 12.75
C ASN A 224 10.15 8.47 11.45
N ASP A 225 11.31 7.82 11.42
CA ASP A 225 11.84 7.09 10.25
C ASP A 225 11.99 5.59 10.56
N THR A 226 11.60 4.71 9.63
CA THR A 226 11.92 3.28 9.73
C THR A 226 12.14 2.60 8.38
N THR A 227 13.18 1.78 8.31
CA THR A 227 13.52 1.01 7.11
C THR A 227 13.65 -0.47 7.46
N ILE A 228 13.15 -1.37 6.60
CA ILE A 228 13.30 -2.82 6.75
C ILE A 228 13.68 -3.44 5.40
N LEU A 229 14.80 -4.14 5.32
CA LEU A 229 15.48 -4.54 4.08
C LEU A 229 15.88 -6.02 4.09
N MET A 230 15.10 -6.88 3.41
CA MET A 230 15.42 -8.30 3.27
C MET A 230 15.90 -8.65 1.85
N LYS A 231 16.99 -9.42 1.73
CA LYS A 231 17.79 -9.57 0.52
C LYS A 231 18.33 -11.00 0.35
N ASN A 232 18.84 -11.30 -0.86
CA ASN A 232 19.49 -12.56 -1.25
C ASN A 232 18.73 -13.83 -0.83
N ASP A 233 17.44 -13.86 -1.18
CA ASP A 233 16.55 -15.02 -1.04
C ASP A 233 16.39 -15.48 0.43
N SER A 234 16.24 -14.50 1.33
CA SER A 234 15.88 -14.67 2.74
C SER A 234 14.57 -15.43 2.92
N LEU A 235 14.52 -16.39 3.86
CA LEU A 235 13.36 -17.26 4.10
C LEU A 235 12.84 -17.17 5.54
N ASP A 236 11.52 -17.18 5.75
CA ASP A 236 10.89 -17.34 7.07
C ASP A 236 11.34 -16.34 8.16
N ASN A 237 11.70 -15.09 7.79
CA ASN A 237 12.08 -14.05 8.78
C ASN A 237 10.88 -13.22 9.23
N THR A 238 10.87 -12.83 10.51
CA THR A 238 9.84 -12.01 11.15
C THR A 238 10.46 -10.76 11.78
N VAL A 239 10.00 -9.57 11.37
CA VAL A 239 10.46 -8.27 11.91
C VAL A 239 9.29 -7.41 12.39
N TYR A 240 9.37 -6.95 13.64
CA TYR A 240 8.47 -5.95 14.24
C TYR A 240 9.25 -4.67 14.57
N ALA A 241 8.84 -3.54 14.00
CA ALA A 241 9.35 -2.21 14.33
C ALA A 241 8.18 -1.32 14.81
N VAL A 242 8.18 -0.96 16.09
CA VAL A 242 7.10 -0.18 16.72
C VAL A 242 7.67 1.08 17.36
N VAL A 243 7.20 2.23 16.88
CA VAL A 243 7.63 3.55 17.33
C VAL A 243 6.43 4.27 17.95
N VAL A 244 6.54 4.68 19.22
CA VAL A 244 5.41 5.20 20.01
C VAL A 244 5.66 6.64 20.44
N GLY A 245 5.14 7.58 19.65
CA GLY A 245 5.18 9.02 19.91
C GLY A 245 6.59 9.63 19.82
N GLY A 246 6.64 10.94 20.05
CA GLY A 246 7.89 11.70 20.11
C GLY A 246 8.50 12.09 18.77
N SER A 247 9.62 12.81 18.85
CA SER A 247 10.39 13.31 17.71
C SER A 247 11.78 12.66 17.63
N PHE A 248 12.25 12.43 16.40
CA PHE A 248 13.56 11.85 16.08
C PHE A 248 13.74 10.40 16.57
N ASN A 249 12.76 9.54 16.27
CA ASN A 249 12.96 8.10 16.41
C ASN A 249 13.33 7.47 15.06
N GLU A 250 14.36 6.63 15.07
CA GLU A 250 14.91 5.97 13.88
C GLU A 250 15.02 4.46 14.14
N ALA A 251 14.51 3.63 13.21
CA ALA A 251 14.64 2.17 13.29
C ALA A 251 14.92 1.51 11.91
N ASP A 252 16.14 1.00 11.66
CA ASP A 252 16.55 0.37 10.39
C ASP A 252 16.95 -1.11 10.58
N VAL A 253 16.35 -2.05 9.83
CA VAL A 253 16.56 -3.49 10.00
C VAL A 253 16.87 -4.21 8.68
N THR A 254 18.07 -4.78 8.53
CA THR A 254 18.50 -5.54 7.34
C THR A 254 18.64 -7.05 7.61
N ILE A 255 18.18 -7.92 6.70
CA ILE A 255 18.45 -9.38 6.75
C ILE A 255 18.84 -9.91 5.35
N ASP A 256 20.01 -10.55 5.22
CA ASP A 256 20.56 -11.08 3.97
C ASP A 256 20.97 -12.56 4.10
N SER A 257 20.55 -13.40 3.15
CA SER A 257 20.91 -14.83 3.08
C SER A 257 20.74 -15.60 4.40
N SER A 258 19.77 -15.21 5.22
CA SER A 258 19.58 -15.68 6.61
C SER A 258 18.10 -16.00 6.85
N ASN A 259 17.82 -17.02 7.65
CA ASN A 259 16.48 -17.62 7.76
C ASN A 259 16.01 -17.77 9.21
N ASP A 260 14.70 -17.94 9.42
CA ASP A 260 14.12 -18.30 10.73
C ASP A 260 14.45 -17.29 11.86
N ASN A 261 14.64 -16.01 11.54
CA ASN A 261 14.99 -14.98 12.53
C ASN A 261 13.75 -14.21 13.02
N PHE A 262 13.76 -13.85 14.32
CA PHE A 262 12.79 -12.94 14.93
C PHE A 262 13.50 -11.68 15.44
N VAL A 263 13.11 -10.51 14.93
CA VAL A 263 13.58 -9.20 15.37
C VAL A 263 12.41 -8.37 15.87
N SER A 264 12.57 -7.76 17.05
CA SER A 264 11.61 -6.79 17.61
C SER A 264 12.34 -5.54 18.09
N VAL A 265 11.91 -4.38 17.59
CA VAL A 265 12.37 -3.04 17.99
C VAL A 265 11.17 -2.25 18.52
N GLY A 266 11.29 -1.71 19.73
CA GLY A 266 10.27 -0.89 20.38
C GLY A 266 10.85 0.40 20.98
N GLN A 267 10.36 1.56 20.53
CA GLN A 267 10.81 2.89 20.98
C GLN A 267 9.65 3.67 21.62
N TRP A 268 9.89 4.24 22.81
CA TRP A 268 8.87 4.84 23.67
C TRP A 268 9.32 6.23 24.21
N GLY A 269 9.40 7.23 23.34
CA GLY A 269 9.82 8.57 23.74
C GLY A 269 10.45 9.36 22.60
N ASP A 270 11.31 10.32 22.96
CA ASP A 270 12.01 11.18 22.02
C ASP A 270 13.46 10.72 21.78
N SER A 271 13.96 10.93 20.56
CA SER A 271 15.39 10.88 20.22
C SER A 271 16.06 9.52 20.43
N SER A 272 15.37 8.42 20.09
CA SER A 272 15.88 7.04 20.18
C SER A 272 16.26 6.45 18.81
N MET A 273 17.34 5.66 18.74
CA MET A 273 17.88 5.08 17.50
C MET A 273 18.09 3.56 17.63
N ALA A 274 17.67 2.78 16.63
CA ALA A 274 17.77 1.31 16.63
C ALA A 274 18.06 0.67 15.25
N GLU A 275 19.29 0.21 15.03
CA GLU A 275 19.73 -0.50 13.81
C GLU A 275 19.86 -2.02 14.07
N VAL A 276 19.41 -2.92 13.17
CA VAL A 276 19.57 -4.39 13.32
C VAL A 276 19.89 -5.10 11.99
N THR A 277 21.01 -5.82 11.89
CA THR A 277 21.52 -6.42 10.64
C THR A 277 21.90 -7.90 10.79
N LEU A 278 21.35 -8.80 9.97
CA LEU A 278 21.67 -10.25 9.98
C LEU A 278 22.10 -10.75 8.60
N GLU A 279 23.34 -11.23 8.45
CA GLU A 279 23.92 -11.61 7.15
C GLU A 279 24.56 -13.02 7.14
N ASN A 280 24.77 -13.57 5.93
CA ASN A 280 25.40 -14.85 5.58
C ASN A 280 25.05 -16.07 6.47
N GLY A 281 23.79 -16.50 6.48
CA GLY A 281 23.39 -17.76 7.13
C GLY A 281 23.23 -17.67 8.64
N SER A 282 22.98 -16.46 9.16
CA SER A 282 22.64 -16.26 10.57
C SER A 282 21.21 -16.72 10.84
N ASN A 283 21.01 -18.02 11.07
CA ASN A 283 19.68 -18.62 11.22
C ASN A 283 19.24 -18.78 12.69
N ASP A 284 17.93 -18.89 12.95
CA ASP A 284 17.37 -19.19 14.28
C ASP A 284 17.75 -18.16 15.39
N ASN A 285 17.84 -16.86 15.08
CA ASN A 285 18.17 -15.83 16.08
C ASN A 285 16.93 -15.07 16.60
N TRP A 286 16.95 -14.74 17.89
CA TRP A 286 15.95 -13.91 18.55
C TRP A 286 16.58 -12.61 19.06
N ILE A 287 16.16 -11.47 18.52
CA ILE A 287 16.62 -10.13 18.91
C ILE A 287 15.43 -9.30 19.43
N MET A 288 15.60 -8.67 20.59
CA MET A 288 14.67 -7.71 21.17
C MET A 288 15.39 -6.45 21.64
N VAL A 289 14.93 -5.28 21.20
CA VAL A 289 15.41 -3.95 21.60
C VAL A 289 14.22 -3.14 22.12
N ASN A 290 14.31 -2.66 23.37
CA ASN A 290 13.34 -1.72 23.96
C ASN A 290 14.06 -0.46 24.44
N GLN A 291 13.53 0.72 24.10
CA GLN A 291 14.12 2.03 24.37
C GLN A 291 13.07 3.04 24.84
N THR A 292 13.48 4.06 25.59
CA THR A 292 12.62 5.19 25.99
C THR A 292 13.06 6.49 25.33
N ASN A 293 13.95 7.26 25.96
CA ASN A 293 14.31 8.62 25.54
C ASN A 293 15.83 8.80 25.50
N ASN A 294 16.36 9.32 24.39
CA ASN A 294 17.80 9.52 24.16
C ASN A 294 18.61 8.22 24.17
N ASP A 295 18.01 7.12 23.72
CA ASP A 295 18.64 5.80 23.66
C ASP A 295 19.23 5.47 22.28
N MET A 296 20.20 4.55 22.24
CA MET A 296 20.85 4.10 21.02
C MET A 296 21.12 2.60 21.06
N ALA A 297 20.82 1.90 19.96
CA ALA A 297 21.03 0.47 19.77
C ALA A 297 21.45 0.13 18.33
N THR A 298 22.39 -0.79 18.20
CA THR A 298 22.82 -1.42 16.93
C THR A 298 23.02 -2.91 17.22
N VAL A 299 22.48 -3.83 16.42
CA VAL A 299 22.65 -5.28 16.62
C VAL A 299 22.99 -5.99 15.31
N THR A 300 24.18 -6.59 15.21
CA THR A 300 24.64 -7.31 13.99
C THR A 300 24.86 -8.80 14.27
N ALA A 301 24.55 -9.71 13.34
CA ALA A 301 25.10 -11.06 13.34
C ALA A 301 25.41 -11.59 11.92
N ASP A 302 26.59 -12.20 11.78
CA ASP A 302 27.13 -12.76 10.53
C ASP A 302 27.53 -14.22 10.79
N ASN A 303 26.99 -15.17 9.99
CA ASN A 303 27.08 -16.63 10.18
C ASN A 303 26.96 -17.12 11.65
N SER A 304 25.92 -16.69 12.38
CA SER A 304 25.68 -17.07 13.78
C SER A 304 24.25 -17.56 14.02
N SER A 305 24.08 -18.66 14.77
CA SER A 305 22.77 -19.29 14.98
C SER A 305 22.41 -19.59 16.43
N TYR A 306 21.11 -19.68 16.72
CA TYR A 306 20.53 -19.98 18.04
C TYR A 306 20.86 -18.96 19.14
N ASN A 307 21.02 -17.68 18.77
CA ASN A 307 21.31 -16.61 19.73
C ASN A 307 20.03 -15.94 20.24
N ALA A 308 20.09 -15.46 21.49
CA ALA A 308 19.06 -14.62 22.08
C ALA A 308 19.70 -13.32 22.59
N VAL A 309 19.26 -12.18 22.07
CA VAL A 309 19.74 -10.84 22.44
C VAL A 309 18.56 -10.04 22.97
N VAL A 310 18.68 -9.51 24.19
CA VAL A 310 17.67 -8.62 24.80
C VAL A 310 18.36 -7.37 25.30
N ILE A 311 18.02 -6.23 24.70
CA ILE A 311 18.44 -4.89 25.11
C ILE A 311 17.20 -4.18 25.67
N THR A 312 17.34 -3.52 26.82
CA THR A 312 16.28 -2.71 27.41
C THR A 312 16.90 -1.51 28.11
N GLN A 313 16.49 -0.34 27.66
CA GLN A 313 16.92 0.97 28.13
C GLN A 313 15.66 1.74 28.57
N LEU A 314 15.75 2.46 29.70
CA LEU A 314 14.59 3.01 30.44
C LEU A 314 14.87 4.39 31.04
#